data_AF-A0A222EW58-F1
#
_entry.id   AF-A0A222EW58-F1
#
_cell.length_a   1.000
_cell.length_b   1.000
_cell.length_c   1.000
_cell.angle_alpha   90.00
_cell.angle_beta   90.00
_cell.angle_gamma   90.00
#
_symmetry.space_group_name_H-M   'P 1'
#
loop_
_entity.id
_entity.type
_entity.pdbx_description
1 polymer ?
#
loop_
_entity_poly.entity_id
_entity_poly.type
_entity_poly.pdbx_seq_one_letter_code
_entity_poly.pdbx_strand_id
1 'polypeptide(L)'
;MGLFDSILSQVGDNPTVTNMAEKFGIDPELAAKAIAALGEAHQDPGDTIDVASSKTGIDAQMLEQIRDAIGGEGSLGKFASMLDRDGDGNPLDDIAGMASGLFGKK
;
A
#
# COMPACT_ATOMS: atom_id res chain seq x y z
N MET A 1 10.53 17.69 -10.32
CA MET A 1 9.47 16.86 -9.71
C MET A 1 10.01 15.44 -9.61
N GLY A 2 9.97 14.84 -8.42
CA GLY A 2 10.66 13.58 -8.11
C GLY A 2 9.79 12.35 -8.36
N LEU A 3 10.40 11.16 -8.33
CA LEU A 3 9.70 9.86 -8.38
C LEU A 3 8.52 9.80 -7.38
N PHE A 4 8.70 10.38 -6.20
CA PHE A 4 7.67 10.47 -5.18
C PHE A 4 6.42 11.21 -5.67
N ASP A 5 6.59 12.33 -6.37
CA ASP A 5 5.53 13.18 -6.95
C ASP A 5 4.83 12.48 -8.13
N SER A 6 5.57 11.67 -8.90
CA SER A 6 5.01 10.89 -10.00
C SER A 6 4.18 9.70 -9.48
N ILE A 7 4.64 9.03 -8.42
CA ILE A 7 3.85 8.00 -7.72
C ILE A 7 2.63 8.65 -7.09
N LEU A 8 2.79 9.81 -6.47
CA LEU A 8 1.70 10.54 -5.84
C LEU A 8 0.62 10.97 -6.82
N SER A 9 0.99 11.53 -7.97
CA SER A 9 0.05 11.87 -9.02
C SER A 9 -0.69 10.62 -9.52
N GLN A 10 0.00 9.49 -9.66
CA GLN A 10 -0.58 8.25 -10.17
C GLN A 10 -1.43 7.50 -9.14
N VAL A 11 -1.16 7.71 -7.86
CA VAL A 11 -1.87 7.12 -6.72
C VAL A 11 -3.08 7.98 -6.31
N GLY A 12 -2.99 9.30 -6.42
CA GLY A 12 -4.14 10.21 -6.25
C GLY A 12 -5.24 9.94 -7.28
N ASP A 13 -4.86 9.55 -8.51
CA ASP A 13 -5.79 9.15 -9.57
C ASP A 13 -6.23 7.68 -9.48
N ASN A 14 -5.75 6.89 -8.51
CA ASN A 14 -6.20 5.51 -8.32
C ASN A 14 -7.56 5.51 -7.61
N PRO A 15 -8.66 5.05 -8.27
CA PRO A 15 -10.01 5.13 -7.70
C PRO A 15 -10.13 4.45 -6.34
N THR A 16 -9.34 3.42 -6.07
CA THR A 16 -9.34 2.74 -4.77
C THR A 16 -8.85 3.66 -3.67
N VAL A 17 -7.74 4.36 -3.92
CA VAL A 17 -7.13 5.28 -2.95
C VAL A 17 -7.98 6.53 -2.78
N THR A 18 -8.48 7.12 -3.88
CA THR A 18 -9.36 8.29 -3.80
C THR A 18 -10.68 7.96 -3.10
N ASN A 19 -11.34 6.84 -3.42
CA ASN A 19 -12.57 6.43 -2.74
C ASN A 19 -12.36 6.13 -1.25
N MET A 20 -11.20 5.57 -0.87
CA MET A 20 -10.87 5.35 0.54
C MET A 20 -10.58 6.66 1.26
N ALA A 21 -9.82 7.54 0.64
CA ALA A 21 -9.51 8.86 1.16
C ALA A 21 -10.79 9.66 1.46
N GLU A 22 -11.71 9.70 0.50
CA GLU A 22 -13.02 10.33 0.65
C GLU A 22 -13.86 9.64 1.74
N LYS A 23 -13.93 8.30 1.75
CA LYS A 23 -14.71 7.53 2.72
C LYS A 23 -14.29 7.79 4.16
N PHE A 24 -13.00 7.92 4.41
CA PHE A 24 -12.45 8.10 5.74
C PHE A 24 -12.10 9.56 6.08
N GLY A 25 -12.32 10.49 5.15
CA GLY A 25 -12.01 11.90 5.34
C GLY A 25 -10.52 12.18 5.57
N ILE A 26 -9.65 11.44 4.86
CA ILE A 26 -8.19 11.58 4.94
C ILE A 26 -7.59 12.00 3.62
N ASP A 27 -6.33 12.45 3.67
CA ASP A 27 -5.56 12.73 2.47
C ASP A 27 -5.33 11.45 1.64
N PRO A 28 -5.40 11.52 0.30
CA PRO A 28 -5.05 10.40 -0.58
C PRO A 28 -3.63 9.86 -0.35
N GLU A 29 -2.69 10.74 0.00
CA GLU A 29 -1.34 10.37 0.45
C GLU A 29 -1.38 9.47 1.68
N LEU A 30 -2.20 9.81 2.67
CA LEU A 30 -2.31 9.04 3.90
C LEU A 30 -2.98 7.69 3.64
N ALA A 31 -4.00 7.66 2.78
CA ALA A 31 -4.65 6.42 2.35
C ALA A 31 -3.66 5.49 1.63
N ALA A 32 -2.87 6.03 0.70
CA ALA A 32 -1.84 5.29 0.00
C ALA A 32 -0.78 4.72 0.94
N LYS A 33 -0.28 5.55 1.86
CA LYS A 33 0.71 5.17 2.88
C LYS A 33 0.18 4.04 3.76
N ALA A 34 -1.09 4.12 4.17
CA ALA A 34 -1.74 3.09 4.96
C ALA A 34 -1.84 1.75 4.21
N ILE A 35 -2.30 1.78 2.95
CA ILE A 35 -2.40 0.56 2.11
C ILE A 35 -1.04 -0.10 1.92
N ALA A 36 -0.01 0.68 1.58
CA ALA A 36 1.34 0.17 1.38
C ALA A 36 1.88 -0.46 2.67
N ALA A 37 1.72 0.21 3.80
CA ALA A 37 2.19 -0.29 5.08
C ALA A 37 1.43 -1.53 5.56
N LEU A 38 0.13 -1.62 5.32
CA LEU A 38 -0.65 -2.83 5.60
C LEU A 38 -0.19 -4.02 4.75
N GLY A 39 0.13 -3.78 3.47
CA GLY A 39 0.68 -4.79 2.58
C GLY A 39 2.05 -5.31 3.06
N GLU A 40 2.96 -4.40 3.40
CA GLU A 40 4.30 -4.72 3.90
C GLU A 40 4.23 -5.42 5.27
N ALA A 41 3.46 -4.87 6.21
CA ALA A 41 3.34 -5.40 7.56
C ALA A 41 2.68 -6.78 7.63
N HIS A 42 1.95 -7.20 6.60
CA HIS A 42 1.33 -8.53 6.54
C HIS A 42 2.36 -9.66 6.42
N GLN A 43 3.55 -9.34 5.91
CA GLN A 43 4.63 -10.29 5.67
C GLN A 43 5.60 -10.35 6.87
N ASP A 44 5.55 -9.34 7.73
CA ASP A 44 6.36 -9.27 8.92
C ASP A 44 5.78 -10.16 10.04
N PRO A 45 6.65 -10.69 10.93
CA PRO A 45 6.20 -11.41 12.10
C PRO A 45 5.49 -10.47 13.08
N GLY A 46 4.24 -10.78 13.42
CA GLY A 46 3.45 -10.03 14.40
C GLY A 46 2.03 -9.76 13.92
N ASP A 47 1.33 -8.87 14.62
CA ASP A 47 0.04 -8.34 14.16
C ASP A 47 0.28 -7.27 13.09
N THR A 48 -0.39 -7.43 11.93
CA THR A 48 -0.23 -6.54 10.78
C THR A 48 -0.56 -5.08 11.11
N ILE A 49 -1.58 -4.83 11.94
CA ILE A 49 -2.00 -3.48 12.31
C ILE A 49 -0.95 -2.83 13.21
N ASP A 50 -0.45 -3.57 14.21
CA ASP A 50 0.56 -3.07 15.13
C ASP A 50 1.87 -2.74 14.41
N VAL A 51 2.30 -3.60 13.48
CA VAL A 51 3.52 -3.39 12.69
C VAL A 51 3.33 -2.20 11.74
N ALA A 52 2.22 -2.13 11.01
CA ALA A 52 1.93 -1.01 10.10
C ALA A 52 1.84 0.33 10.85
N SER A 53 1.21 0.33 12.03
CA SER A 53 1.10 1.52 12.89
C SER A 53 2.49 1.97 13.35
N SER A 54 3.32 1.04 13.83
CA SER A 54 4.68 1.32 14.27
C SER A 54 5.57 1.90 13.17
N LYS A 55 5.42 1.42 11.93
CA LYS A 55 6.20 1.90 10.78
C LYS A 55 5.76 3.27 10.28
N THR A 56 4.46 3.55 10.31
CA THR A 56 3.89 4.74 9.63
C THR A 56 3.53 5.88 10.56
N GLY A 57 3.32 5.60 11.84
CA GLY A 57 2.71 6.51 12.81
C GLY A 57 1.20 6.69 12.64
N ILE A 58 0.56 5.89 11.77
CA ILE A 58 -0.90 5.93 11.57
C ILE A 58 -1.57 5.18 12.72
N ASP A 59 -2.68 5.73 13.20
CA ASP A 59 -3.46 5.13 14.28
C ASP A 59 -3.93 3.70 13.90
N ALA A 60 -3.82 2.77 14.85
CA ALA A 60 -4.16 1.37 14.64
C ALA A 60 -5.63 1.16 14.24
N GLN A 61 -6.57 1.91 14.84
CA GLN A 61 -7.99 1.81 14.47
C GLN A 61 -8.23 2.31 13.05
N MET A 62 -7.50 3.33 12.62
CA MET A 62 -7.57 3.82 11.25
C MET A 62 -7.07 2.77 10.25
N LEU A 63 -5.91 2.16 10.54
CA LEU A 63 -5.35 1.08 9.74
C LEU A 63 -6.30 -0.12 9.67
N GLU A 64 -6.97 -0.45 10.77
CA GLU A 64 -7.96 -1.52 10.84
C GLU A 64 -9.16 -1.25 9.93
N GLN A 65 -9.69 -0.03 9.94
CA GLN A 65 -10.79 0.37 9.06
C GLN A 65 -10.38 0.36 7.57
N ILE A 66 -9.16 0.78 7.27
CA ILE A 66 -8.60 0.76 5.92
C ILE A 66 -8.46 -0.69 5.43
N ARG A 67 -7.89 -1.58 6.24
CA ARG A 67 -7.82 -3.03 6.00
C ARG A 67 -9.20 -3.60 5.62
N ASP A 68 -10.20 -3.30 6.44
CA ASP A 68 -11.55 -3.82 6.25
C ASP A 68 -12.20 -3.26 4.97
N ALA A 69 -11.96 -1.99 4.64
CA ALA A 69 -12.46 -1.37 3.42
C ALA A 69 -11.82 -1.91 2.13
N ILE A 70 -10.59 -2.43 2.18
CA ILE A 70 -9.94 -3.13 1.06
C ILE A 70 -10.47 -4.58 0.93
N GLY A 71 -11.25 -5.04 1.91
CA GLY A 71 -11.87 -6.36 1.93
C GLY A 71 -11.25 -7.32 2.94
N GLY A 72 -10.60 -6.80 3.98
CA GLY A 72 -10.05 -7.56 5.11
C GLY A 72 -8.78 -8.34 4.75
N GLU A 73 -8.32 -9.18 5.69
CA GLU A 73 -7.07 -9.95 5.58
C GLU A 73 -7.02 -10.83 4.32
N GLY A 74 -8.15 -11.45 3.95
CA GLY A 74 -8.22 -12.31 2.76
C GLY A 74 -8.05 -11.55 1.44
N SER A 75 -8.41 -10.28 1.40
CA SER A 75 -8.25 -9.42 0.22
C SER A 75 -6.85 -8.81 0.17
N LEU A 76 -6.25 -8.49 1.31
CA LEU A 76 -4.85 -8.07 1.41
C LEU A 76 -3.89 -9.18 0.98
N GLY A 77 -4.10 -10.41 1.44
CA GLY A 77 -3.30 -11.54 0.97
C GLY A 77 -3.40 -11.74 -0.54
N LYS A 78 -4.61 -11.62 -1.12
CA LYS A 78 -4.80 -11.68 -2.58
C LYS A 78 -4.16 -10.52 -3.32
N PHE A 79 -4.27 -9.31 -2.77
CA PHE A 79 -3.64 -8.13 -3.35
C PHE A 79 -2.12 -8.27 -3.34
N ALA A 80 -1.54 -8.65 -2.20
CA ALA A 80 -0.12 -8.96 -2.07
C ALA A 80 0.31 -10.06 -3.05
N SER A 81 -0.40 -11.18 -3.14
CA SER A 81 -0.06 -12.26 -4.10
C SER A 81 -0.26 -11.89 -5.59
N MET A 82 -1.11 -10.92 -5.92
CA MET A 82 -1.23 -10.41 -7.29
C MET A 82 -0.07 -9.49 -7.66
N LEU A 83 0.53 -8.87 -6.65
CA LEU A 83 1.55 -7.83 -6.77
C LEU A 83 2.97 -8.44 -6.64
N ASP A 84 3.08 -9.54 -5.87
CA ASP A 84 4.22 -10.43 -5.69
C ASP A 84 4.33 -11.36 -6.92
N ARG A 85 5.03 -10.87 -7.93
CA ARG A 85 5.05 -11.43 -9.28
C ARG A 85 6.16 -12.46 -9.44
N ASP A 86 7.26 -12.32 -8.69
CA ASP A 86 8.34 -13.29 -8.67
C ASP A 86 8.22 -14.34 -7.55
N GLY A 87 7.28 -14.14 -6.61
CA GLY A 87 6.92 -15.10 -5.57
C GLY A 87 7.92 -15.13 -4.42
N ASP A 88 8.75 -14.10 -4.27
CA ASP A 88 9.72 -13.98 -3.18
C ASP A 88 9.08 -13.52 -1.87
N GLY A 89 7.82 -13.12 -1.93
CA GLY A 89 7.06 -12.65 -0.78
C GLY A 89 7.32 -11.18 -0.47
N ASN A 90 7.78 -10.35 -1.41
CA ASN A 90 7.87 -8.89 -1.28
C ASN A 90 7.32 -8.15 -2.54
N PRO A 91 6.00 -7.89 -2.59
CA PRO A 91 5.37 -7.23 -3.72
C PRO A 91 5.83 -5.78 -3.95
N LEU A 92 6.46 -5.14 -2.96
CA LEU A 92 6.96 -3.78 -3.11
C LEU A 92 8.20 -3.73 -4.00
N ASP A 93 9.07 -4.74 -3.91
CA ASP A 93 10.25 -4.86 -4.76
C ASP A 93 9.86 -5.20 -6.20
N ASP A 94 8.79 -5.97 -6.41
CA ASP A 94 8.20 -6.20 -7.73
C ASP A 94 7.63 -4.93 -8.37
N ILE A 95 6.89 -4.11 -7.62
CA ILE A 95 6.42 -2.81 -8.12
C ILE A 95 7.61 -1.91 -8.43
N ALA A 96 8.57 -1.82 -7.51
CA ALA A 96 9.77 -1.02 -7.68
C ALA A 96 10.60 -1.51 -8.86
N GLY A 97 10.65 -2.82 -9.10
CA GLY A 97 11.30 -3.50 -10.22
C GLY A 97 10.58 -3.24 -11.54
N MET A 98 9.24 -3.26 -11.56
CA MET A 98 8.46 -2.86 -12.73
C MET A 98 8.65 -1.38 -13.07
N ALA A 99 8.64 -0.49 -12.07
CA ALA A 99 8.95 0.92 -12.27
C ALA A 99 10.40 1.10 -12.79
N SER A 100 11.37 0.43 -12.17
CA SER A 100 12.78 0.48 -12.57
C SER A 100 13.02 -0.09 -13.96
N GLY A 101 12.30 -1.15 -14.36
CA GLY A 101 12.40 -1.74 -15.70
C GLY A 101 11.81 -0.86 -16.81
N LEU A 102 10.79 -0.06 -16.48
CA LEU A 102 10.17 0.89 -17.40
C LEU A 102 10.96 2.21 -17.52
N PHE A 103 11.62 2.65 -16.45
CA PHE A 103 12.38 3.91 -16.41
C PHE A 103 13.90 3.74 -16.57
N GLY A 104 14.43 2.52 -16.42
CA GLY A 104 15.87 2.22 -16.39
C GLY A 104 16.50 1.87 -17.73
N LYS A 105 15.74 1.85 -18.83
CA LYS A 105 16.27 1.55 -20.16
C LYS A 105 16.59 2.85 -20.91
N LYS A 106 17.85 3.27 -20.84
CA LYS A 106 18.48 4.05 -21.91
C LYS A 106 18.98 3.10 -23.00
#